data_AF-A0A2R4PH85-F1
#
_entry.id   AF-A0A2R4PH85-F1
#
_cell.length_a   1.000
_cell.length_b   1.000
_cell.length_c   1.000
_cell.angle_alpha   90.00
_cell.angle_beta   90.00
_cell.angle_gamma   90.00
#
_symmetry.space_group_name_H-M   'P 1'
#
loop_
_entity.id
_entity.type
_entity.pdbx_description
1 polymer ?
#
loop_
_entity_poly.entity_id
_entity_poly.type
_entity_poly.pdbx_seq_one_letter_code
_entity_poly.pdbx_strand_id
1 'polypeptide(L)'
;MPSLKELKQMMDSDSATKVKFDRQIISIAKSTGAKEVWTHDKGVYKRCLTLGITAKSLADIAPLPEQFGMDFPKESASGLH
;
A
#
# COMPACT_ATOMS: atom_id res chain seq x y z
N MET A 1 7.30 33.91 -2.99
CA MET A 1 7.13 32.82 -3.99
C MET A 1 7.98 31.64 -3.56
N PRO A 2 7.49 30.40 -3.69
CA PRO A 2 8.27 29.22 -3.32
C PRO A 2 9.54 29.12 -4.19
N SER A 3 10.61 28.61 -3.59
CA SER A 3 11.89 28.36 -4.26
C SER A 3 11.77 27.27 -5.32
N LEU A 4 12.72 27.22 -6.26
CA LEU A 4 12.78 26.15 -7.26
C LEU A 4 12.85 24.74 -6.63
N LYS A 5 13.45 24.63 -5.43
CA LYS A 5 13.54 23.37 -4.68
C LYS A 5 12.18 22.98 -4.10
N GLU A 6 11.46 23.95 -3.52
CA GLU A 6 10.09 23.76 -3.02
C GLU A 6 9.12 23.47 -4.17
N LEU A 7 9.24 24.14 -5.32
CA LEU A 7 8.45 23.80 -6.52
C LEU A 7 8.70 22.36 -6.97
N LYS A 8 9.95 21.88 -6.94
CA LYS A 8 10.30 20.52 -7.33
C LYS A 8 9.77 19.47 -6.35
N GLN A 9 9.77 19.77 -5.05
CA GLN A 9 9.13 18.94 -4.02
C GLN A 9 7.60 18.98 -4.10
N MET A 10 7.01 20.11 -4.50
CA MET A 10 5.57 20.23 -4.74
C MET A 10 5.15 19.48 -6.02
N MET A 11 6.08 19.33 -6.97
CA MET A 11 5.96 18.52 -8.18
C MET A 11 6.52 17.11 -7.97
N ASP A 12 6.35 16.50 -6.78
CA ASP A 12 6.84 15.16 -6.43
C ASP A 12 6.23 14.09 -7.36
N SER A 13 6.75 14.04 -8.58
CA SER A 13 6.67 12.92 -9.47
C SER A 13 7.34 11.79 -8.73
N ASP A 14 6.60 10.71 -8.51
CA ASP A 14 7.09 9.44 -7.97
C ASP A 14 8.60 9.25 -8.24
N SER A 15 9.38 9.01 -7.17
CA SER A 15 10.82 8.80 -7.33
C SER A 15 11.10 7.74 -8.41
N ALA A 16 12.18 7.90 -9.18
CA ALA A 16 12.54 6.97 -10.25
C ALA A 16 12.57 5.50 -9.77
N THR A 17 12.93 5.30 -8.50
CA THR A 17 12.89 4.01 -7.80
C THR A 17 11.47 3.47 -7.68
N LYS A 18 10.49 4.26 -7.24
CA LYS A 18 9.08 3.84 -7.16
C LYS A 18 8.54 3.49 -8.54
N VAL A 19 8.80 4.32 -9.55
CA VAL A 19 8.38 4.06 -10.94
C VAL A 19 8.93 2.72 -11.45
N LYS A 20 10.17 2.37 -11.10
CA LYS A 20 10.77 1.08 -11.44
C LYS A 20 10.03 -0.08 -10.78
N PHE A 21 9.74 0.02 -9.48
CA PHE A 21 9.02 -1.03 -8.76
C PHE A 21 7.59 -1.22 -9.27
N ASP A 22 6.85 -0.13 -9.50
CA ASP A 22 5.50 -0.18 -10.06
C ASP A 22 5.48 -0.91 -11.42
N ARG A 23 6.45 -0.61 -12.29
CA ARG A 23 6.59 -1.29 -13.59
C ARG A 23 6.90 -2.78 -13.42
N GLN A 24 7.76 -3.16 -12.47
CA GLN A 24 8.09 -4.56 -12.22
C GLN A 24 6.88 -5.34 -11.72
N ILE A 25 6.14 -4.80 -10.74
CA ILE A 25 4.92 -5.42 -10.20
C ILE A 25 3.90 -5.67 -11.31
N ILE A 26 3.62 -4.65 -12.12
CA ILE A 26 2.63 -4.74 -13.20
C ILE A 26 3.09 -5.70 -14.31
N SER A 27 4.38 -5.70 -14.64
CA SER A 27 4.94 -6.59 -15.67
C SER A 27 4.84 -8.06 -15.25
N ILE A 28 5.11 -8.36 -13.98
CA ILE A 28 4.95 -9.70 -13.41
C ILE A 28 3.48 -10.11 -13.45
N ALA A 29 2.56 -9.26 -12.95
CA ALA A 29 1.13 -9.57 -12.96
C ALA A 29 0.61 -9.88 -14.38
N LYS A 30 1.07 -9.13 -15.38
CA LYS A 30 0.70 -9.34 -16.78
C LYS A 30 1.31 -10.62 -17.35
N SER A 31 2.59 -10.89 -17.08
CA SER A 31 3.28 -12.06 -17.64
C SER A 31 2.81 -13.38 -17.04
N THR A 32 2.39 -13.38 -15.77
CA THR A 32 1.85 -14.56 -15.10
C THR A 32 0.37 -14.77 -15.34
N GLY A 33 -0.32 -13.85 -16.02
CA GLY A 33 -1.77 -13.91 -16.19
C GLY A 33 -2.53 -13.77 -14.87
N ALA A 34 -2.01 -12.98 -13.93
CA ALA A 34 -2.66 -12.73 -12.66
C ALA A 34 -4.06 -12.18 -12.87
N LYS A 35 -5.06 -12.79 -12.22
CA LYS A 35 -6.46 -12.36 -12.30
C LYS A 35 -6.69 -11.02 -11.59
N GLU A 36 -5.98 -10.81 -10.48
CA GLU A 36 -6.12 -9.62 -9.66
C GLU A 36 -4.78 -9.18 -9.04
N VAL A 37 -4.67 -7.88 -8.79
CA VAL A 37 -3.56 -7.25 -8.07
C VAL A 37 -4.13 -6.54 -6.85
N TRP A 38 -3.55 -6.82 -5.68
CA TRP A 38 -3.91 -6.20 -4.42
C TRP A 38 -2.90 -5.09 -4.09
N THR A 39 -3.37 -3.85 -3.97
CA THR A 39 -2.51 -2.69 -3.71
C THR A 39 -3.28 -1.54 -3.06
N HIS A 40 -2.56 -0.75 -2.24
CA HIS A 40 -3.02 0.55 -1.76
C HIS A 40 -2.39 1.72 -2.52
N ASP A 41 -1.41 1.44 -3.39
CA ASP A 41 -0.80 2.47 -4.23
C ASP A 41 -1.77 2.89 -5.34
N LYS A 42 -2.16 4.17 -5.33
CA LYS A 42 -3.13 4.72 -6.29
C LYS A 42 -2.63 4.66 -7.74
N GLY A 43 -1.32 4.77 -7.96
CA GLY A 43 -0.70 4.72 -9.28
C GLY A 43 -0.76 3.31 -9.87
N VAL A 44 -0.32 2.31 -9.10
CA VAL A 44 -0.41 0.89 -9.48
C VAL A 44 -1.86 0.49 -9.68
N TYR A 45 -2.75 0.86 -8.77
CA TYR A 45 -4.18 0.56 -8.84
C TYR A 45 -4.79 1.03 -10.17
N LYS A 46 -4.63 2.33 -10.49
CA LYS A 46 -5.13 2.91 -11.73
C LYS A 46 -4.50 2.25 -12.96
N ARG A 47 -3.20 1.98 -12.92
CA ARG A 47 -2.50 1.39 -14.07
C ARG A 47 -2.97 -0.04 -14.35
N CYS A 48 -3.17 -0.86 -13.33
CA CYS A 48 -3.77 -2.19 -13.45
C CYS A 48 -5.15 -2.13 -14.12
N LEU A 49 -6.03 -1.22 -13.67
CA LEU A 49 -7.34 -1.02 -14.29
C LEU A 49 -7.24 -0.68 -15.78
N THR A 50 -6.34 0.24 -16.17
CA THR A 50 -6.14 0.59 -17.59
C THR A 50 -5.59 -0.54 -18.45
N LEU A 51 -4.98 -1.56 -17.82
CA LEU A 51 -4.42 -2.73 -18.49
C LEU A 51 -5.38 -3.93 -18.46
N GLY A 52 -6.60 -3.76 -17.97
CA GLY A 52 -7.58 -4.84 -17.84
C GLY A 52 -7.27 -5.83 -16.71
N ILE A 53 -6.39 -5.47 -15.78
CA ILE A 53 -6.09 -6.27 -14.59
C ILE A 53 -7.00 -5.79 -13.46
N THR A 54 -7.75 -6.69 -12.83
CA THR A 54 -8.57 -6.33 -11.67
C THR A 54 -7.68 -5.84 -10.54
N ALA A 55 -7.91 -4.62 -10.06
CA ALA A 55 -7.19 -4.05 -8.94
C ALA A 55 -8.10 -4.01 -7.70
N LYS A 56 -7.58 -4.48 -6.56
CA LYS A 56 -8.26 -4.49 -5.25
C LYS A 56 -7.37 -3.87 -4.18
N SER A 57 -7.96 -3.50 -3.06
CA SER A 57 -7.30 -3.01 -1.85
C SER A 57 -7.76 -3.82 -0.64
N LEU A 58 -7.03 -3.76 0.48
CA LEU A 58 -7.48 -4.42 1.72
C LEU A 58 -8.83 -3.89 2.23
N ALA A 59 -9.24 -2.68 1.84
CA ALA A 59 -10.57 -2.15 2.18
C ALA A 59 -11.71 -2.86 1.43
N ASP A 60 -11.39 -3.60 0.36
CA ASP A 60 -12.37 -4.39 -0.39
C ASP A 60 -12.61 -5.77 0.26
N ILE A 61 -11.89 -6.10 1.34
CA ILE A 61 -12.12 -7.33 2.09
C ILE A 61 -13.37 -7.15 2.96
N ALA A 62 -14.34 -8.03 2.75
CA ALA A 62 -15.52 -8.16 3.58
C ALA A 62 -15.49 -9.52 4.34
N PRO A 63 -15.99 -9.58 5.58
CA PRO A 63 -16.52 -8.46 6.38
C PRO A 63 -15.41 -7.52 6.86
N LEU A 64 -15.80 -6.33 7.34
CA LEU A 64 -14.85 -5.40 7.95
C LEU A 64 -14.14 -6.11 9.13
N PRO A 65 -12.82 -5.98 9.28
CA PRO A 65 -12.10 -6.58 10.39
C PRO A 65 -12.66 -6.10 11.73
N GLU A 66 -13.06 -7.04 12.59
CA GLU A 66 -13.45 -6.75 13.96
C GLU A 66 -12.20 -6.72 14.85
N GLN A 67 -11.99 -5.61 15.55
CA GLN A 67 -10.93 -5.50 16.56
C GLN A 67 -11.47 -6.00 17.90
N PHE A 68 -10.96 -7.13 18.36
CA PHE A 68 -11.23 -7.64 19.71
C PHE A 68 -10.25 -7.00 20.72
N GLY A 69 -10.71 -6.79 21.95
CA GLY A 69 -9.83 -6.37 23.04
C GLY A 69 -8.78 -7.45 23.33
N MET A 70 -7.52 -7.05 23.54
CA MET A 70 -6.53 -7.94 24.12
C MET A 70 -6.66 -7.89 25.65
N ASP A 71 -6.99 -9.03 26.26
CA ASP A 71 -6.82 -9.20 27.70
C ASP A 71 -5.33 -9.33 27.99
N PHE A 72 -4.69 -8.22 28.34
CA PHE A 72 -3.36 -8.28 28.90
C PHE A 72 -3.46 -8.86 30.31
N PRO A 73 -2.72 -9.96 30.63
CA PRO A 73 -2.63 -10.40 32.01
C PRO A 73 -2.08 -9.24 32.84
N LYS A 74 -2.79 -8.88 33.91
CA LYS A 74 -2.23 -7.95 34.89
C LYS A 74 -0.97 -8.60 35.44
N GLU A 75 0.20 -8.06 35.10
CA GLU A 75 1.42 -8.41 35.82
C GLU A 75 1.15 -8.18 37.31
N SER A 76 1.14 -9.26 38.07
CA SER A 76 1.09 -9.19 39.52
C SER A 76 2.36 -8.46 39.95
N ALA A 77 2.19 -7.21 40.39
CA ALA A 77 3.21 -6.46 41.10
C ALA A 77 3.55 -7.19 42.42
N SER A 78 4.38 -8.22 42.34
CA SER A 78 4.93 -8.92 43.50
C SER A 78 6.37 -9.33 43.16
N GLY A 79 7.26 -8.36 43.28
CA GLY A 79 8.69 -8.56 43.02
C GLY A 79 9.56 -7.46 43.59
N LEU A 80 9.20 -6.91 44.75
CA LEU A 80 10.09 -6.10 45.58
C LEU A 80 9.78 -6.41 47.05
N HIS A 81 10.46 -7.41 47.61
CA HIS A 81 10.81 -7.48 49.03
C HIS A 81 12.12 -8.28 49.19
#